data_AF-A0A134BYA7-F1
#
_entry.id   AF-A0A134BYA7-F1
#
_cell.length_a   1.000
_cell.length_b   1.000
_cell.length_c   1.000
_cell.angle_alpha   90.00
_cell.angle_beta   90.00
_cell.angle_gamma   90.00
#
_symmetry.space_group_name_H-M   'P 1'
#
loop_
_entity.id
_entity.type
_entity.pdbx_description
1 polymer ?
#
loop_
_entity_poly.entity_id
_entity_poly.type
_entity_poly.pdbx_seq_one_letter_code
_entity_poly.pdbx_strand_id
1 'polypeptide(L)'
;MKQSGNRNDLIRILVAIGDFFVLNVTLWAFIVLMPNFVPSFFHVATKMTLLVANFSMLVSQMLYHTIIHLRRVNFEDALSRVFKLSACQAVVMYVMLRMIGVQEQVLYCLLLLFPAVFFFLMVTRLIQRVLLKHYRQMGRNTRTVLFIGLMYPIIAMCIKLQSLGSVQFKQQRAGQNGQTFNCLKFRSMHVNADSDKQQATKDDPRKFAFGNFMRKTNIDELPQFFNVLKGNMSIVGPRPHMLYHTDVYRDLIDKYMVRHFSKPGITGWAQITGFRGETKELWQMEERIKRDIWYIEHWSFWLDIKIIMKTAIGFMIPDKQAY
;
A
#
# COMPACT_ATOMS: atom_id res chain seq x y z
N MET A 1 6.51 2.27 2.81
CA MET A 1 6.38 2.14 1.34
C MET A 1 6.88 0.78 0.79
N LYS A 2 6.76 -0.34 1.52
CA LYS A 2 7.32 -1.66 1.12
C LYS A 2 6.30 -2.82 1.00
N GLN A 3 4.99 -2.56 1.14
CA GLN A 3 3.96 -3.60 1.04
C GLN A 3 3.41 -3.85 -0.38
N SER A 4 4.00 -3.24 -1.41
CA SER A 4 3.62 -3.43 -2.82
C SER A 4 4.35 -4.60 -3.51
N GLY A 5 5.37 -5.20 -2.89
CA GLY A 5 6.16 -6.30 -3.49
C GLY A 5 5.38 -7.60 -3.58
N ASN A 6 5.03 -8.19 -2.43
CA ASN A 6 4.45 -9.55 -2.37
C ASN A 6 3.18 -9.76 -3.21
N ARG A 7 2.30 -8.77 -3.33
CA ARG A 7 1.03 -8.95 -4.07
C ARG A 7 1.23 -8.93 -5.58
N ASN A 8 2.24 -8.21 -6.08
CA ASN A 8 2.60 -8.22 -7.49
C ASN A 8 3.38 -9.49 -7.86
N ASP A 9 4.17 -10.03 -6.93
CA ASP A 9 4.92 -11.28 -7.13
C ASP A 9 3.98 -12.49 -7.27
N LEU A 10 2.92 -12.58 -6.47
CA LEU A 10 1.90 -13.63 -6.62
C LEU A 10 1.22 -13.59 -7.99
N ILE A 11 0.85 -12.41 -8.47
CA ILE A 11 0.25 -12.25 -9.81
C ILE A 11 1.27 -12.65 -10.88
N ARG A 12 2.52 -12.26 -10.73
CA ARG A 12 3.60 -12.62 -11.65
C ARG A 12 3.81 -14.14 -11.70
N ILE A 13 3.83 -14.82 -10.55
CA ILE A 13 3.97 -16.27 -10.47
C ILE A 13 2.76 -16.96 -11.13
N LEU A 14 1.53 -16.52 -10.83
CA LEU A 14 0.32 -17.08 -11.45
C LEU A 14 0.31 -16.93 -12.97
N VAL A 15 0.73 -15.77 -13.47
CA VAL A 15 0.85 -15.53 -14.91
C VAL A 15 1.89 -16.46 -15.53
N ALA A 16 3.06 -16.61 -14.90
CA ALA A 16 4.11 -17.51 -15.39
C ALA A 16 3.62 -18.97 -15.43
N ILE A 17 2.97 -19.46 -14.35
CA ILE A 17 2.38 -20.81 -14.31
C ILE A 17 1.37 -21.00 -15.45
N GLY A 18 0.53 -20.00 -15.71
CA GLY A 18 -0.40 -20.00 -16.84
C GLY A 18 0.29 -20.18 -18.19
N ASP A 19 1.48 -19.59 -18.38
CA ASP A 19 2.23 -19.70 -19.63
C ASP A 19 2.77 -21.11 -19.87
N PHE A 20 3.24 -21.79 -18.82
CA PHE A 20 3.60 -23.20 -18.89
C PHE A 20 2.39 -24.06 -19.27
N PHE A 21 1.23 -23.79 -18.67
CA PHE A 21 0.00 -24.52 -19.02
C PHE A 21 -0.38 -24.32 -20.50
N VAL A 22 -0.36 -23.07 -20.97
CA VAL A 22 -0.64 -22.73 -22.38
C VAL A 22 0.32 -23.45 -23.31
N LEU A 23 1.63 -23.40 -23.03
CA LEU A 23 2.63 -24.10 -23.85
C LEU A 23 2.35 -25.60 -23.94
N ASN A 24 2.12 -26.26 -22.82
CA ASN A 24 1.90 -27.71 -22.81
C ASN A 24 0.61 -28.09 -23.55
N VAL A 25 -0.47 -27.32 -23.38
CA VAL A 25 -1.73 -27.55 -24.09
C VAL A 25 -1.56 -27.30 -25.59
N THR A 26 -0.90 -26.21 -25.98
CA THR A 26 -0.63 -25.91 -27.40
C THR A 26 0.25 -26.99 -28.03
N LEU A 27 1.30 -27.45 -27.34
CA LEU A 27 2.17 -28.51 -27.81
C LEU A 27 1.41 -29.84 -27.94
N TRP A 28 0.61 -30.21 -26.95
CA TRP A 28 -0.22 -31.42 -27.01
C TRP A 28 -1.21 -31.36 -28.18
N ALA A 29 -1.92 -30.24 -28.32
CA ALA A 29 -2.85 -30.03 -29.44
C ALA A 29 -2.12 -30.09 -30.78
N PHE A 30 -0.91 -29.55 -30.87
CA PHE A 30 -0.10 -29.60 -32.09
C PHE A 30 0.31 -31.04 -32.45
N ILE A 31 0.73 -31.83 -31.46
CA ILE A 31 1.08 -33.26 -31.64
C ILE A 31 -0.14 -34.07 -32.13
N VAL A 32 -1.34 -33.77 -31.62
CA VAL A 32 -2.56 -34.51 -31.97
C VAL A 32 -3.14 -34.06 -33.31
N LEU A 33 -3.18 -32.76 -33.59
CA LEU A 33 -3.84 -32.20 -34.78
C LEU A 33 -2.95 -32.22 -36.02
N MET A 34 -1.62 -32.18 -35.85
CA MET A 34 -0.66 -32.08 -36.94
C MET A 34 0.48 -33.13 -36.83
N PRO A 35 0.16 -34.43 -36.69
CA PRO A 35 1.16 -35.46 -36.43
C PRO A 35 2.22 -35.57 -37.54
N ASN A 36 1.86 -35.30 -38.80
CA ASN A 36 2.77 -35.38 -39.95
C ASN A 36 3.85 -34.30 -39.96
N PHE A 37 3.69 -33.24 -39.18
CA PHE A 37 4.61 -32.10 -39.13
C PHE A 37 5.42 -32.06 -37.83
N VAL A 38 5.33 -33.12 -37.03
CA VAL A 38 5.99 -33.25 -35.73
C VAL A 38 7.05 -34.34 -35.83
N PRO A 39 8.27 -34.13 -35.29
CA PRO A 39 9.29 -35.18 -35.26
C PRO A 39 8.76 -36.42 -34.55
N SER A 40 9.05 -37.61 -35.09
CA SER A 40 8.68 -38.90 -34.50
C SER A 40 9.10 -39.02 -33.02
N PHE A 41 10.23 -38.39 -32.66
CA PHE A 41 10.71 -38.25 -31.29
C PHE A 41 9.65 -37.74 -30.31
N PHE A 42 8.76 -36.83 -30.71
CA PHE A 42 7.77 -36.25 -29.80
C PHE A 42 6.71 -37.28 -29.39
N HIS A 43 6.42 -38.25 -30.26
CA HIS A 43 5.48 -39.34 -29.96
C HIS A 43 6.13 -40.44 -29.11
N VAL A 44 7.41 -40.75 -29.36
CA VAL A 44 8.13 -41.82 -28.63
C VAL A 44 8.61 -41.34 -27.26
N ALA A 45 9.15 -40.12 -27.19
CA ALA A 45 9.76 -39.53 -26.01
C ALA A 45 8.95 -38.32 -25.50
N THR A 46 7.65 -38.51 -25.31
CA THR A 46 6.70 -37.47 -24.85
C THR A 46 7.18 -36.76 -23.58
N LYS A 47 7.68 -37.51 -22.59
CA LYS A 47 8.20 -36.94 -21.32
C LYS A 47 9.39 -36.01 -21.55
N MET A 48 10.34 -36.40 -22.39
CA MET A 48 11.51 -35.57 -22.71
C MET A 48 11.12 -34.34 -23.52
N THR A 49 10.17 -34.49 -24.42
CA THR A 49 9.63 -33.37 -25.22
C THR A 49 8.98 -32.32 -24.33
N LEU A 50 8.12 -32.73 -23.39
CA LEU A 50 7.53 -31.82 -22.40
C LEU A 50 8.59 -31.18 -21.51
N LEU A 51 9.60 -31.94 -21.07
CA LEU A 51 10.70 -31.40 -20.27
C LEU A 51 11.46 -30.30 -21.01
N VAL A 52 11.84 -30.56 -22.27
CA VAL A 52 12.56 -29.60 -23.12
C VAL A 52 11.72 -28.36 -23.38
N ALA A 53 10.43 -28.53 -23.70
CA ALA A 53 9.52 -27.42 -23.94
C ALA A 53 9.39 -26.52 -22.70
N ASN A 54 9.15 -27.13 -21.53
CA ASN A 54 9.02 -26.39 -20.28
C ASN A 54 10.34 -25.75 -19.83
N PHE A 55 11.48 -26.44 -19.97
CA PHE A 55 12.78 -25.83 -19.66
C PHE A 55 13.06 -24.63 -20.55
N SER A 56 12.74 -24.74 -21.85
CA SER A 56 12.88 -23.63 -22.79
C SER A 56 12.03 -22.43 -22.36
N MET A 57 10.77 -22.67 -21.98
CA MET A 57 9.90 -21.62 -21.44
C MET A 57 10.44 -21.01 -20.15
N LEU A 58 11.00 -21.81 -19.24
CA LEU A 58 11.59 -21.33 -18.00
C LEU A 58 12.75 -20.34 -18.28
N VAL A 59 13.68 -20.73 -19.15
CA VAL A 59 14.80 -19.86 -19.56
C VAL A 59 14.27 -18.56 -20.18
N SER A 60 13.29 -18.66 -21.07
CA SER A 60 12.70 -17.48 -21.71
C SER A 60 11.98 -16.56 -20.72
N GLN A 61 11.31 -17.09 -19.70
CA GLN A 61 10.67 -16.31 -18.64
C GLN A 61 11.68 -15.56 -17.75
N MET A 62 12.87 -16.12 -17.56
CA MET A 62 13.95 -15.45 -16.82
C MET A 62 14.47 -14.22 -17.59
N LEU A 63 14.60 -14.34 -18.92
CA LEU A 63 15.09 -13.26 -19.78
C LEU A 63 14.00 -12.19 -20.08
N TYR A 64 12.79 -12.64 -20.40
CA TYR A 64 11.68 -11.79 -20.83
C TYR A 64 10.47 -11.93 -19.90
N HIS A 65 10.66 -11.50 -18.66
CA HIS A 65 9.60 -11.54 -17.65
C HIS A 65 8.34 -10.76 -18.04
N THR A 66 7.18 -11.25 -17.59
CA THR A 66 5.87 -10.66 -17.85
C THR A 66 5.61 -9.40 -17.02
N ILE A 67 5.14 -8.34 -17.68
CA ILE A 67 4.99 -6.99 -17.12
C ILE A 67 3.55 -6.66 -16.67
N ILE A 68 2.58 -7.56 -16.91
CA ILE A 68 1.14 -7.33 -16.66
C ILE A 68 0.79 -6.94 -15.21
N HIS A 69 1.64 -7.27 -14.25
CA HIS A 69 1.48 -6.87 -12.85
C HIS A 69 1.58 -5.34 -12.65
N LEU A 70 2.23 -4.61 -13.56
CA LEU A 70 2.32 -3.14 -13.50
C LEU A 70 0.97 -2.45 -13.77
N ARG A 71 0.84 -1.23 -13.24
CA ARG A 71 -0.44 -0.49 -13.25
C ARG A 71 -0.76 0.11 -14.62
N ARG A 72 0.25 0.50 -15.38
CA ARG A 72 0.15 0.99 -16.76
C ARG A 72 1.02 0.09 -17.65
N VAL A 73 0.37 -0.65 -18.54
CA VAL A 73 1.02 -1.47 -19.57
C VAL A 73 0.26 -1.21 -20.86
N ASN A 74 0.96 -0.73 -21.88
CA ASN A 74 0.36 -0.52 -23.19
C ASN A 74 0.24 -1.85 -23.93
N PHE A 75 -0.65 -1.91 -24.92
CA PHE A 75 -0.82 -3.12 -25.71
C PHE A 75 0.47 -3.48 -26.47
N GLU A 76 1.15 -2.47 -27.00
CA GLU A 76 2.43 -2.61 -27.70
C GLU A 76 3.52 -3.22 -26.81
N ASP A 77 3.60 -2.80 -25.54
CA ASP A 77 4.55 -3.37 -24.58
C ASP A 77 4.29 -4.86 -24.35
N ALA A 78 3.02 -5.23 -24.20
CA ALA A 78 2.61 -6.62 -24.00
C ALA A 78 2.92 -7.45 -25.25
N LEU A 79 2.59 -6.94 -26.43
CA LEU A 79 2.86 -7.57 -27.72
C LEU A 79 4.37 -7.82 -27.91
N SER A 80 5.18 -6.79 -27.74
CA SER A 80 6.64 -6.87 -27.89
C SER A 80 7.25 -7.87 -26.92
N ARG A 81 6.78 -7.91 -25.66
CA ARG A 81 7.28 -8.83 -24.64
C ARG A 81 6.89 -10.27 -24.93
N VAL A 82 5.64 -10.53 -25.30
CA VAL A 82 5.17 -11.88 -25.63
C VAL A 82 5.88 -12.40 -26.87
N PHE A 83 6.09 -11.55 -27.87
CA PHE A 83 6.88 -11.90 -29.06
C PHE A 83 8.31 -12.30 -28.69
N LYS A 84 9.00 -11.48 -27.88
CA LYS A 84 10.37 -11.80 -27.41
C LYS A 84 10.41 -13.09 -26.60
N LEU A 85 9.42 -13.30 -25.73
CA LEU A 85 9.28 -14.51 -24.92
C LEU A 85 9.10 -15.76 -25.79
N SER A 86 8.12 -15.77 -26.70
CA SER A 86 7.84 -16.93 -27.55
C SER A 86 8.96 -17.18 -28.57
N ALA A 87 9.59 -16.13 -29.09
CA ALA A 87 10.72 -16.27 -30.01
C ALA A 87 11.93 -16.86 -29.29
N CYS A 88 12.24 -16.35 -28.08
CA CYS A 88 13.29 -16.92 -27.24
C CYS A 88 13.00 -18.38 -26.90
N GLN A 89 11.75 -18.72 -26.58
CA GLN A 89 11.36 -20.08 -26.23
C GLN A 89 11.56 -21.03 -27.41
N ALA A 90 11.17 -20.63 -28.63
CA ALA A 90 11.39 -21.42 -29.84
C ALA A 90 12.89 -21.62 -30.14
N VAL A 91 13.72 -20.59 -29.96
CA VAL A 91 15.17 -20.67 -30.17
C VAL A 91 15.84 -21.60 -29.14
N VAL A 92 15.53 -21.46 -27.85
CA VAL A 92 16.09 -22.33 -26.81
C VAL A 92 15.65 -23.78 -27.03
N MET A 93 14.37 -23.99 -27.39
CA MET A 93 13.85 -25.32 -27.69
C MET A 93 14.53 -25.96 -28.91
N TYR A 94 14.79 -25.17 -29.96
CA TYR A 94 15.57 -25.63 -31.12
C TYR A 94 16.95 -26.13 -30.69
N VAL A 95 17.70 -25.31 -29.97
CA VAL A 95 19.07 -25.66 -29.51
C VAL A 95 19.05 -26.94 -28.67
N MET A 96 18.13 -27.04 -27.71
CA MET A 96 18.03 -28.23 -26.85
C MET A 96 17.68 -29.50 -27.63
N LEU A 97 16.71 -29.44 -28.56
CA LEU A 97 16.34 -30.59 -29.37
C LEU A 97 17.51 -31.04 -30.27
N ARG A 98 18.28 -30.08 -30.82
CA ARG A 98 19.49 -30.39 -31.59
C ARG A 98 20.58 -31.02 -30.73
N MET A 99 20.78 -30.55 -29.50
CA MET A 99 21.73 -31.15 -28.55
C MET A 99 21.36 -32.57 -28.14
N ILE A 100 20.06 -32.89 -28.05
CA ILE A 100 19.57 -34.24 -27.78
C ILE A 100 19.73 -35.17 -29.00
N GLY A 101 20.13 -34.62 -30.16
CA GLY A 101 20.33 -35.40 -31.38
C GLY A 101 19.08 -35.56 -32.23
N VAL A 102 18.01 -34.79 -31.98
CA VAL A 102 16.82 -34.79 -32.83
C VAL A 102 17.15 -34.01 -34.11
N GLN A 103 17.34 -34.74 -35.21
CA GLN A 103 17.72 -34.14 -36.50
C GLN A 103 16.52 -33.86 -37.40
N GLU A 104 15.50 -34.73 -37.35
CA GLU A 104 14.31 -34.73 -38.21
C GLU A 104 13.39 -33.54 -37.94
N GLN A 105 13.07 -32.76 -38.98
CA GLN A 105 11.96 -31.79 -39.06
C GLN A 105 11.83 -30.73 -37.93
N VAL A 106 12.82 -30.61 -37.05
CA VAL A 106 12.76 -29.75 -35.85
C VAL A 106 12.50 -28.28 -36.21
N LEU A 107 13.22 -27.75 -37.20
CA LEU A 107 13.09 -26.35 -37.60
C LEU A 107 11.68 -26.05 -38.12
N TYR A 108 11.16 -26.91 -38.99
CA TYR A 108 9.82 -26.75 -39.57
C TYR A 108 8.72 -26.85 -38.51
N CYS A 109 8.82 -27.84 -37.62
CA CYS A 109 7.91 -27.99 -36.49
C CYS A 109 7.88 -26.72 -35.62
N LEU A 110 9.05 -26.14 -35.31
CA LEU A 110 9.14 -24.94 -34.49
C LEU A 110 8.64 -23.68 -35.20
N LEU A 111 8.81 -23.57 -36.52
CA LEU A 111 8.26 -22.47 -37.31
C LEU A 111 6.72 -22.45 -37.30
N LEU A 112 6.08 -23.61 -37.14
CA LEU A 112 4.63 -23.73 -36.99
C LEU A 112 4.16 -23.60 -35.53
N LEU A 113 4.94 -24.13 -34.58
CA LEU A 113 4.60 -24.07 -33.16
C LEU A 113 4.76 -22.66 -32.58
N PHE A 114 5.80 -21.92 -32.98
CA PHE A 114 6.06 -20.54 -32.54
C PHE A 114 4.84 -19.60 -32.70
N PRO A 115 4.23 -19.45 -33.89
CA PRO A 115 3.09 -18.55 -34.06
C PRO A 115 1.87 -19.01 -33.26
N ALA A 116 1.65 -20.32 -33.11
CA ALA A 116 0.57 -20.85 -32.27
C ALA A 116 0.77 -20.49 -30.80
N VAL A 117 1.97 -20.74 -30.24
CA VAL A 117 2.31 -20.37 -28.86
C VAL A 117 2.20 -18.86 -28.65
N PHE A 118 2.73 -18.06 -29.58
CA PHE A 118 2.60 -16.61 -29.55
C PHE A 118 1.13 -16.16 -29.50
N PHE A 119 0.29 -16.72 -30.38
CA PHE A 119 -1.13 -16.38 -30.44
C PHE A 119 -1.86 -16.70 -29.13
N PHE A 120 -1.72 -17.92 -28.61
CA PHE A 120 -2.40 -18.31 -27.37
C PHE A 120 -1.88 -17.55 -26.14
N LEU A 121 -0.58 -17.27 -26.08
CA LEU A 121 -0.04 -16.39 -25.05
C LEU A 121 -0.61 -14.97 -25.19
N MET A 122 -0.73 -14.42 -26.39
CA MET A 122 -1.36 -13.11 -26.59
C MET A 122 -2.82 -13.08 -26.16
N VAL A 123 -3.61 -14.11 -26.49
CA VAL A 123 -5.01 -14.24 -26.07
C VAL A 123 -5.11 -14.26 -24.54
N THR A 124 -4.30 -15.09 -23.88
CA THR A 124 -4.32 -15.19 -22.40
C THR A 124 -3.88 -13.88 -21.75
N ARG A 125 -2.94 -13.14 -22.35
CA ARG A 125 -2.53 -11.80 -21.91
C ARG A 125 -3.66 -10.77 -22.01
N LEU A 126 -4.46 -10.83 -23.08
CA LEU A 126 -5.63 -9.97 -23.22
C LEU A 126 -6.69 -10.30 -22.18
N ILE A 127 -6.99 -11.58 -21.96
CA ILE A 127 -7.93 -12.04 -20.92
C ILE A 127 -7.45 -11.60 -19.54
N GLN A 128 -6.18 -11.85 -19.20
CA GLN A 128 -5.58 -11.42 -17.93
C GLN A 128 -5.68 -9.91 -17.74
N ARG A 129 -5.45 -9.12 -18.79
CA ARG A 129 -5.58 -7.66 -18.76
C ARG A 129 -7.02 -7.22 -18.48
N VAL A 130 -8.02 -7.84 -19.12
CA VAL A 130 -9.44 -7.57 -18.87
C VAL A 130 -9.83 -7.96 -17.46
N LEU A 131 -9.46 -9.16 -17.00
CA LEU A 131 -9.74 -9.64 -15.64
C LEU A 131 -9.09 -8.76 -14.58
N LEU A 132 -7.82 -8.37 -14.76
CA LEU A 132 -7.13 -7.46 -13.84
C LEU A 132 -7.72 -6.05 -13.88
N LYS A 133 -8.14 -5.56 -15.05
CA LYS A 133 -8.85 -4.27 -15.17
C LYS A 133 -10.17 -4.32 -14.41
N HIS A 134 -10.97 -5.37 -14.60
CA HIS A 134 -12.22 -5.58 -13.90
C HIS A 134 -12.00 -5.71 -12.37
N TYR A 135 -11.06 -6.55 -11.95
CA TYR A 135 -10.68 -6.70 -10.55
C TYR A 135 -10.20 -5.38 -9.91
N ARG A 136 -9.43 -4.57 -10.64
CA ARG A 136 -8.99 -3.24 -10.21
C ARG A 136 -10.16 -2.25 -10.15
N GLN A 137 -11.12 -2.33 -11.09
CA GLN A 137 -12.35 -1.53 -11.10
C GLN A 137 -13.29 -1.86 -9.93
N MET A 138 -13.31 -3.11 -9.45
CA MET A 138 -14.04 -3.54 -8.24
C MET A 138 -13.50 -2.96 -6.92
N GLY A 139 -12.61 -1.96 -6.99
CA GLY A 139 -12.21 -1.14 -5.84
C GLY A 139 -11.20 -1.78 -4.88
N ARG A 140 -10.72 -3.00 -5.14
CA ARG A 140 -9.87 -3.75 -4.21
C ARG A 140 -8.44 -3.20 -4.02
N ASN A 141 -8.02 -2.20 -4.83
CA ASN A 141 -6.77 -1.46 -4.63
C ASN A 141 -6.95 0.08 -4.55
N THR A 142 -8.18 0.54 -4.29
CA THR A 142 -8.56 1.95 -4.08
C THR A 142 -9.27 2.17 -2.74
N ARG A 143 -9.49 1.11 -1.94
CA ARG A 143 -10.27 1.17 -0.70
C ARG A 143 -9.84 2.29 0.24
N THR A 144 -8.55 2.47 0.52
CA THR A 144 -8.10 3.46 1.51
C THR A 144 -8.29 4.91 1.04
N VAL A 145 -8.03 5.20 -0.23
CA VAL A 145 -8.17 6.57 -0.78
C VAL A 145 -9.64 6.89 -1.11
N LEU A 146 -10.42 5.91 -1.56
CA LEU A 146 -11.87 6.06 -1.76
C LEU A 146 -12.61 6.20 -0.42
N PHE A 147 -12.22 5.45 0.62
CA PHE A 147 -12.82 5.56 1.95
C PHE A 147 -12.54 6.95 2.56
N ILE A 148 -11.28 7.42 2.53
CA ILE A 148 -10.94 8.77 3.02
C ILE A 148 -11.60 9.86 2.14
N GLY A 149 -11.59 9.70 0.82
CA GLY A 149 -12.12 10.68 -0.13
C GLY A 149 -13.65 10.78 -0.19
N LEU A 150 -14.37 9.67 -0.03
CA LEU A 150 -15.84 9.63 0.02
C LEU A 150 -16.37 10.02 1.40
N MET A 151 -15.65 9.67 2.47
CA MET A 151 -16.02 10.10 3.83
C MET A 151 -15.85 11.62 4.02
N TYR A 152 -14.84 12.23 3.39
CA TYR A 152 -14.57 13.66 3.53
C TYR A 152 -15.79 14.57 3.23
N PRO A 153 -16.48 14.49 2.07
CA PRO A 153 -17.67 15.31 1.79
C PRO A 153 -18.86 14.96 2.70
N ILE A 154 -19.03 13.69 3.10
CA ILE A 154 -20.10 13.26 4.02
C ILE A 154 -19.88 13.89 5.40
N ILE A 155 -18.66 13.77 5.95
CA ILE A 155 -18.26 14.40 7.21
C ILE A 155 -18.42 15.92 7.13
N ALA A 156 -17.99 16.53 6.02
CA ALA A 156 -18.12 17.97 5.78
C ALA A 156 -19.58 18.43 5.81
N MET A 157 -20.49 17.66 5.19
CA MET A 157 -21.92 17.91 5.20
C MET A 157 -22.50 17.81 6.61
N CYS A 158 -22.21 16.73 7.34
CA CYS A 158 -22.67 16.56 8.73
C CYS A 158 -22.19 17.69 9.66
N ILE A 159 -20.95 18.16 9.50
CA ILE A 159 -20.42 19.31 10.26
C ILE A 159 -21.21 20.58 9.93
N LYS A 160 -21.43 20.87 8.65
CA LYS A 160 -22.16 22.08 8.23
C LYS A 160 -23.61 22.10 8.69
N LEU A 161 -24.25 20.94 8.76
CA LEU A 161 -25.63 20.82 9.26
C LEU A 161 -25.76 21.10 10.76
N GLN A 162 -24.71 20.86 11.56
CA GLN A 162 -24.75 21.05 13.02
C GLN A 162 -24.08 22.35 13.49
N SER A 163 -23.17 22.90 12.71
CA SER A 163 -22.49 24.15 13.04
C SER A 163 -22.15 24.93 11.77
N LEU A 164 -22.54 26.21 11.72
CA LEU A 164 -22.16 27.13 10.65
C LEU A 164 -20.66 27.42 10.66
N GLY A 165 -20.07 27.67 9.48
CA GLY A 165 -18.65 28.04 9.30
C GLY A 165 -17.77 26.95 8.64
N SER A 166 -16.45 27.03 8.83
CA SER A 166 -15.48 26.17 8.13
C SER A 166 -15.54 24.70 8.57
N VAL A 167 -15.41 23.79 7.61
CA VAL A 167 -15.36 22.33 7.87
C VAL A 167 -14.04 21.94 8.54
N GLN A 168 -12.95 22.59 8.14
CA GLN A 168 -11.63 22.36 8.70
C GLN A 168 -11.34 23.36 9.81
N PHE A 169 -10.77 22.86 10.90
CA PHE A 169 -10.11 23.63 11.94
C PHE A 169 -8.60 23.58 11.70
N LYS A 170 -7.94 24.74 11.80
CA LYS A 170 -6.49 24.88 11.63
C LYS A 170 -5.95 25.52 12.88
N GLN A 171 -4.91 24.93 13.46
CA GLN A 171 -4.28 25.47 14.66
C GLN A 171 -2.76 25.38 14.54
N GLN A 172 -2.07 26.45 14.93
CA GLN A 172 -0.62 26.44 14.98
C GLN A 172 -0.12 25.54 16.10
N ARG A 173 0.85 24.70 15.77
CA ARG A 173 1.47 23.75 16.69
C ARG A 173 2.99 23.79 16.53
N ALA A 174 3.70 23.47 17.61
CA ALA A 174 5.14 23.32 17.57
C ALA A 174 5.52 22.03 16.82
N GLY A 175 6.44 22.15 15.87
CA GLY A 175 6.95 21.06 15.04
C GLY A 175 8.41 20.74 15.33
N GLN A 176 9.07 20.08 14.37
CA GLN A 176 10.48 19.70 14.50
C GLN A 176 11.35 20.96 14.60
N ASN A 177 12.34 20.93 15.49
CA ASN A 177 13.28 22.03 15.78
C ASN A 177 12.57 23.36 16.12
N GLY A 178 11.38 23.27 16.73
CA GLY A 178 10.59 24.45 17.11
C GLY A 178 9.87 25.14 15.94
N GLN A 179 9.99 24.64 14.70
CA GLN A 179 9.28 25.22 13.57
C GLN A 179 7.77 25.02 13.70
N THR A 180 7.01 26.10 13.64
CA THR A 180 5.55 26.05 13.77
C THR A 180 4.89 25.61 12.47
N PHE A 181 3.80 24.86 12.56
CA PHE A 181 3.00 24.48 11.40
C PHE A 181 1.50 24.49 11.70
N ASN A 182 0.69 24.63 10.66
CA ASN A 182 -0.77 24.55 10.76
C ASN A 182 -1.23 23.09 10.82
N CYS A 183 -1.57 22.60 12.00
CA CYS A 183 -2.15 21.29 12.20
C CYS A 183 -3.63 21.29 11.77
N LEU A 184 -3.99 20.41 10.83
CA LEU A 184 -5.32 20.34 10.25
C LEU A 184 -6.18 19.31 10.98
N LYS A 185 -7.42 19.68 11.31
CA LYS A 185 -8.45 18.77 11.84
C LYS A 185 -9.80 19.06 11.19
N PHE A 186 -10.74 18.12 11.28
CA PHE A 186 -12.13 18.48 11.11
C PHE A 186 -12.59 19.25 12.33
N ARG A 187 -13.41 20.27 12.11
CA ARG A 187 -13.99 21.03 13.20
C ARG A 187 -14.99 20.15 13.94
N SER A 188 -14.72 19.88 15.21
CA SER A 188 -15.59 19.07 16.10
C SER A 188 -16.31 19.90 17.16
N MET A 189 -16.16 21.22 17.12
CA MET A 189 -16.69 22.18 18.10
C MET A 189 -17.31 23.38 17.38
N HIS A 190 -18.24 24.06 18.03
CA HIS A 190 -18.74 25.35 17.57
C HIS A 190 -17.62 26.38 17.52
N VAL A 191 -17.76 27.37 16.63
CA VAL A 191 -16.77 28.44 16.48
C VAL A 191 -16.67 29.22 17.80
N ASN A 192 -15.45 29.35 18.32
CA ASN A 192 -15.17 30.03 19.58
C ASN A 192 -13.83 30.76 19.52
N ALA A 193 -13.66 31.79 20.36
CA ALA A 193 -12.42 32.57 20.45
C ALA A 193 -11.32 31.86 21.27
N ASP A 194 -11.70 30.93 22.15
CA ASP A 194 -10.77 30.33 23.13
C ASP A 194 -10.10 29.02 22.66
N SER A 195 -10.30 28.61 21.40
CA SER A 195 -9.79 27.33 20.87
C SER A 195 -8.26 27.21 20.86
N ASP A 196 -7.56 28.35 20.87
CA ASP A 196 -6.10 28.43 20.90
C ASP A 196 -5.51 28.54 22.32
N LYS A 197 -6.35 28.77 23.32
CA LYS A 197 -5.91 29.02 24.71
C LYS A 197 -6.35 27.94 25.68
N GLN A 198 -7.51 27.32 25.44
CA GLN A 198 -8.09 26.36 26.36
C GLN A 198 -8.06 24.93 25.79
N GLN A 199 -7.54 24.00 26.58
CA GLN A 199 -7.64 22.58 26.27
C GLN A 199 -9.09 22.11 26.35
N ALA A 200 -9.47 21.25 25.41
CA ALA A 200 -10.79 20.64 25.37
C ALA A 200 -10.97 19.64 26.51
N THR A 201 -12.15 19.67 27.15
CA THR A 201 -12.51 18.76 28.25
C THR A 201 -13.47 17.63 27.84
N LYS A 202 -13.64 16.62 28.71
CA LYS A 202 -14.51 15.45 28.47
C LYS A 202 -15.94 15.82 28.18
N ASP A 203 -16.48 16.76 28.94
CA ASP A 203 -17.86 17.20 28.85
C ASP A 203 -17.92 18.67 28.40
N ASP A 204 -17.07 19.00 27.42
CA ASP A 204 -16.95 20.36 26.90
C ASP A 204 -18.24 20.79 26.13
N PRO A 205 -18.94 21.85 26.58
CA PRO A 205 -20.19 22.31 25.99
C PRO A 205 -20.00 22.85 24.55
N ARG A 206 -18.77 23.12 24.13
CA ARG A 206 -18.47 23.61 22.78
C ARG A 206 -18.58 22.50 21.73
N LYS A 207 -18.70 21.23 22.12
CA LYS A 207 -18.82 20.09 21.20
C LYS A 207 -20.27 19.90 20.75
N PHE A 208 -20.50 19.86 19.44
CA PHE A 208 -21.77 19.38 18.89
C PHE A 208 -21.82 17.85 18.83
N ALA A 209 -23.01 17.27 18.70
CA ALA A 209 -23.25 15.83 18.80
C ALA A 209 -22.37 14.98 17.86
N PHE A 210 -22.31 15.34 16.57
CA PHE A 210 -21.43 14.66 15.62
C PHE A 210 -19.94 14.93 15.88
N GLY A 211 -19.61 16.11 16.44
CA GLY A 211 -18.27 16.44 16.90
C GLY A 211 -17.79 15.50 18.00
N ASN A 212 -18.66 15.16 18.94
CA ASN A 212 -18.39 14.18 20.00
C ASN A 212 -18.12 12.78 19.42
N PHE A 213 -18.93 12.36 18.43
CA PHE A 213 -18.71 11.09 17.72
C PHE A 213 -17.37 11.07 16.99
N MET A 214 -17.02 12.15 16.27
CA MET A 214 -15.76 12.24 15.54
C MET A 214 -14.53 12.16 16.45
N ARG A 215 -14.57 12.76 17.65
CA ARG A 215 -13.45 12.71 18.61
C ARG A 215 -13.27 11.33 19.22
N LYS A 216 -14.36 10.67 19.63
CA LYS A 216 -14.34 9.28 20.13
C LYS A 216 -13.76 8.30 19.11
N THR A 217 -14.06 8.52 17.83
CA THR A 217 -13.59 7.68 16.72
C THR A 217 -12.28 8.17 16.09
N ASN A 218 -11.75 9.32 16.54
CA ASN A 218 -10.64 10.08 15.96
C ASN A 218 -10.76 10.40 14.46
N ILE A 219 -11.98 10.41 13.95
CA ILE A 219 -12.28 10.85 12.59
C ILE A 219 -11.88 12.32 12.42
N ASP A 220 -11.95 13.13 13.48
CA ASP A 220 -11.55 14.54 13.46
C ASP A 220 -10.06 14.75 13.12
N GLU A 221 -9.20 13.76 13.35
CA GLU A 221 -7.76 13.83 13.10
C GLU A 221 -7.37 13.42 11.67
N LEU A 222 -8.30 12.91 10.86
CA LEU A 222 -8.02 12.48 9.47
C LEU A 222 -7.34 13.56 8.60
N PRO A 223 -7.67 14.85 8.68
CA PRO A 223 -6.97 15.88 7.89
C PRO A 223 -5.47 16.02 8.22
N GLN A 224 -4.99 15.52 9.36
CA GLN A 224 -3.56 15.54 9.71
C GLN A 224 -2.71 14.69 8.75
N PHE A 225 -3.32 13.72 8.04
CA PHE A 225 -2.60 12.99 6.98
C PHE A 225 -2.07 13.93 5.89
N PHE A 226 -2.75 15.05 5.60
CA PHE A 226 -2.22 16.07 4.69
C PHE A 226 -0.97 16.77 5.26
N ASN A 227 -0.87 16.93 6.58
CA ASN A 227 0.35 17.46 7.21
C ASN A 227 1.52 16.47 7.12
N VAL A 228 1.25 15.16 7.19
CA VAL A 228 2.24 14.11 6.96
C VAL A 228 2.73 14.14 5.51
N LEU A 229 1.80 14.24 4.55
CA LEU A 229 2.16 14.34 3.12
C LEU A 229 2.95 15.61 2.78
N LYS A 230 2.66 16.73 3.44
CA LYS A 230 3.44 17.98 3.32
C LYS A 230 4.79 17.94 4.04
N GLY A 231 5.07 16.87 4.79
CA GLY A 231 6.33 16.70 5.51
C GLY A 231 6.43 17.44 6.85
N ASN A 232 5.36 18.10 7.31
CA ASN A 232 5.33 18.79 8.61
C ASN A 232 5.17 17.82 9.79
N MET A 233 4.54 16.67 9.55
CA MET A 233 4.31 15.62 10.55
C MET A 233 4.83 14.26 10.06
N SER A 234 4.96 13.32 10.99
CA SER A 234 5.14 11.89 10.74
C SER A 234 3.87 11.12 11.11
N ILE A 235 3.76 9.86 10.68
CA ILE A 235 2.70 8.97 11.15
C ILE A 235 2.91 8.68 12.64
N VAL A 236 4.16 8.36 13.02
CA VAL A 236 4.56 8.05 14.39
C VAL A 236 5.53 9.11 14.89
N GLY A 237 5.28 9.63 16.10
CA GLY A 237 6.12 10.64 16.75
C GLY A 237 5.41 11.27 17.96
N PRO A 238 6.09 12.18 18.68
CA PRO A 238 5.49 12.92 19.78
C PRO A 238 4.28 13.74 19.31
N ARG A 239 3.20 13.77 20.08
CA ARG A 239 1.99 14.50 19.69
C ARG A 239 2.25 16.02 19.66
N PRO A 240 1.82 16.78 18.64
CA PRO A 240 2.06 18.22 18.61
C PRO A 240 1.20 18.97 19.66
N HIS A 241 1.83 19.76 20.52
CA HIS A 241 1.16 20.59 21.52
C HIS A 241 0.85 22.00 21.00
N MET A 242 -0.14 22.67 21.61
CA MET A 242 -0.48 24.07 21.30
C MET A 242 0.73 24.95 21.63
N LEU A 243 0.89 26.07 20.93
CA LEU A 243 1.99 27.00 21.21
C LEU A 243 1.92 27.50 22.66
N TYR A 244 0.73 27.93 23.11
CA TYR A 244 0.50 28.33 24.50
C TYR A 244 0.95 27.27 25.53
N HIS A 245 0.59 26.00 25.30
CA HIS A 245 1.02 24.90 26.18
C HIS A 245 2.53 24.66 26.09
N THR A 246 3.12 24.83 24.91
CA THR A 246 4.56 24.66 24.72
C THR A 246 5.33 25.70 25.51
N ASP A 247 4.85 26.94 25.55
CA ASP A 247 5.47 28.01 26.32
C ASP A 247 5.33 27.74 27.82
N VAL A 248 4.11 27.43 28.30
CA VAL A 248 3.86 27.12 29.72
C VAL A 248 4.68 25.91 30.22
N TYR A 249 4.68 24.80 29.48
CA TYR A 249 5.33 23.56 29.94
C TYR A 249 6.85 23.54 29.72
N ARG A 250 7.39 24.39 28.83
CA ARG A 250 8.85 24.52 28.68
C ARG A 250 9.49 24.99 29.99
N ASP A 251 8.82 25.88 30.71
CA ASP A 251 9.35 26.46 31.95
C ASP A 251 9.10 25.56 33.16
N LEU A 252 8.08 24.70 33.10
CA LEU A 252 7.67 23.83 34.21
C LEU A 252 8.28 22.43 34.18
N ILE A 253 8.69 21.92 33.01
CA ILE A 253 9.14 20.53 32.84
C ILE A 253 10.55 20.50 32.25
N ASP A 254 11.49 19.90 33.00
CA ASP A 254 12.84 19.70 32.50
C ASP A 254 12.84 18.84 31.22
N LYS A 255 13.74 19.18 30.29
CA LYS A 255 13.90 18.51 28.98
C LYS A 255 12.63 18.50 28.12
N TYR A 256 11.62 19.33 28.41
CA TYR A 256 10.40 19.42 27.60
C TYR A 256 10.68 19.62 26.11
N MET A 257 11.72 20.40 25.78
CA MET A 257 12.07 20.72 24.40
C MET A 257 12.65 19.55 23.59
N VAL A 258 13.16 18.50 24.25
CA VAL A 258 13.78 17.34 23.58
C VAL A 258 12.80 16.66 22.60
N ARG A 259 11.50 16.70 22.90
CA ARG A 259 10.45 16.16 22.01
C ARG A 259 10.49 16.75 20.59
N HIS A 260 10.95 17.99 20.44
CA HIS A 260 10.97 18.70 19.16
C HIS A 260 12.14 18.30 18.27
N PHE A 261 13.09 17.45 18.72
CA PHE A 261 14.13 16.93 17.82
C PHE A 261 13.58 15.97 16.75
N SER A 262 12.41 15.38 17.00
CA SER A 262 11.71 14.51 16.07
C SER A 262 10.49 15.19 15.46
N LYS A 263 10.05 14.71 14.28
CA LYS A 263 8.79 15.19 13.69
C LYS A 263 7.61 14.78 14.57
N PRO A 264 6.65 15.69 14.79
CA PRO A 264 5.43 15.34 15.53
C PRO A 264 4.62 14.26 14.81
N GLY A 265 3.98 13.39 15.57
CA GLY A 265 3.21 12.24 15.09
C GLY A 265 1.70 12.43 15.13
N ILE A 266 0.98 11.74 14.24
CA ILE A 266 -0.47 11.51 14.41
C ILE A 266 -0.69 10.59 15.61
N THR A 267 0.09 9.52 15.68
CA THR A 267 0.17 8.59 16.81
C THR A 267 1.59 8.54 17.38
N GLY A 268 1.77 7.95 18.56
CA GLY A 268 3.04 7.98 19.28
C GLY A 268 3.04 7.08 20.51
N TRP A 269 4.23 6.82 21.04
CA TRP A 269 4.43 5.93 22.18
C TRP A 269 3.64 6.37 23.42
N ALA A 270 3.64 7.68 23.73
CA ALA A 270 2.86 8.20 24.84
C ALA A 270 1.35 7.98 24.66
N GLN A 271 0.83 8.09 23.43
CA GLN A 271 -0.59 7.88 23.15
C GLN A 271 -1.01 6.41 23.35
N ILE A 272 -0.20 5.45 22.89
CA ILE A 272 -0.54 4.02 23.03
C ILE A 272 -0.28 3.42 24.42
N THR A 273 0.33 4.19 25.32
CA THR A 273 0.63 3.80 26.71
C THR A 273 -0.24 4.52 27.73
N GLY A 274 -1.33 5.16 27.30
CA GLY A 274 -2.33 5.76 28.18
C GLY A 274 -2.16 7.26 28.46
N PHE A 275 -1.23 7.95 27.79
CA PHE A 275 -1.01 9.38 27.97
C PHE A 275 -1.55 10.19 26.79
N ARG A 276 -2.67 9.74 26.19
CA ARG A 276 -3.34 10.41 25.06
C ARG A 276 -4.18 11.63 25.49
N GLY A 277 -4.68 11.59 26.72
CA GLY A 277 -5.83 12.38 27.18
C GLY A 277 -5.56 13.81 27.66
N GLU A 278 -6.52 14.38 28.41
CA GLU A 278 -6.32 15.63 29.11
C GLU A 278 -5.21 15.50 30.14
N THR A 279 -4.41 16.54 30.26
CA THR A 279 -3.40 16.69 31.31
C THR A 279 -3.99 17.65 32.33
N LYS A 280 -4.72 17.10 33.32
CA LYS A 280 -5.31 17.88 34.41
C LYS A 280 -4.25 18.32 35.42
N GLU A 281 -3.22 17.48 35.59
CA GLU A 281 -2.13 17.69 36.54
C GLU A 281 -0.77 17.65 35.84
N LEU A 282 0.21 18.37 36.38
CA LEU A 282 1.54 18.53 35.78
C LEU A 282 2.26 17.19 35.57
N TRP A 283 2.17 16.28 36.55
CA TRP A 283 2.81 14.95 36.47
C TRP A 283 2.33 14.13 35.27
N GLN A 284 1.08 14.30 34.82
CA GLN A 284 0.55 13.60 33.64
C GLN A 284 1.25 14.08 32.37
N MET A 285 1.58 15.37 32.31
CA MET A 285 2.35 15.93 31.22
C MET A 285 3.81 15.47 31.30
N GLU A 286 4.43 15.45 32.49
CA GLU A 286 5.79 14.93 32.66
C GLU A 286 5.92 13.47 32.20
N GLU A 287 4.96 12.62 32.58
CA GLU A 287 4.93 11.22 32.17
C GLU A 287 4.72 11.05 30.66
N ARG A 288 3.98 11.96 30.02
CA ARG A 288 3.90 12.05 28.55
C ARG A 288 5.26 12.41 27.95
N ILE A 289 5.94 13.41 28.50
CA ILE A 289 7.26 13.87 28.02
C ILE A 289 8.29 12.77 28.16
N LYS A 290 8.37 12.08 29.31
CA LYS A 290 9.26 10.94 29.52
C LYS A 290 9.09 9.85 28.45
N ARG A 291 7.85 9.55 28.08
CA ARG A 291 7.52 8.57 27.02
C ARG A 291 7.88 9.07 25.62
N ASP A 292 7.68 10.34 25.35
CA ASP A 292 8.09 10.97 24.09
C ASP A 292 9.63 10.95 23.95
N ILE A 293 10.37 11.25 25.02
CA ILE A 293 11.84 11.17 25.06
C ILE A 293 12.30 9.72 24.88
N TRP A 294 11.73 8.78 25.63
CA TRP A 294 12.08 7.36 25.52
C TRP A 294 11.90 6.84 24.09
N TYR A 295 10.82 7.25 23.42
CA TYR A 295 10.57 6.90 22.02
C TYR A 295 11.65 7.45 21.08
N ILE A 296 12.11 8.68 21.29
CA ILE A 296 13.18 9.30 20.49
C ILE A 296 14.50 8.55 20.71
N GLU A 297 14.83 8.19 21.95
CA GLU A 297 16.06 7.47 22.29
C GLU A 297 16.08 6.03 21.78
N HIS A 298 14.92 5.36 21.77
CA HIS A 298 14.79 3.95 21.38
C HIS A 298 14.16 3.78 20.00
N TRP A 299 14.19 4.83 19.18
CA TRP A 299 13.53 4.81 17.89
C TRP A 299 14.06 3.67 17.03
N SER A 300 13.14 2.85 16.52
CA SER A 300 13.44 1.80 15.56
C SER A 300 12.25 1.59 14.64
N PHE A 301 12.54 1.10 13.43
CA PHE A 301 11.50 0.78 12.45
C PHE A 301 10.43 -0.19 13.00
N TRP A 302 10.83 -1.15 13.82
CA TRP A 302 9.91 -2.12 14.43
C TRP A 302 9.06 -1.51 15.54
N LEU A 303 9.59 -0.53 16.28
CA LEU A 303 8.82 0.22 17.26
C LEU A 303 7.70 1.02 16.57
N ASP A 304 7.98 1.66 15.43
CA ASP A 304 6.96 2.37 14.65
C ASP A 304 5.85 1.43 14.17
N ILE A 305 6.20 0.24 13.65
CA ILE A 305 5.21 -0.78 13.27
C ILE A 305 4.37 -1.18 14.49
N LYS A 306 5.01 -1.42 15.64
CA LYS A 306 4.31 -1.79 16.88
C LYS A 306 3.32 -0.71 17.32
N ILE A 307 3.72 0.57 17.24
CA ILE A 307 2.86 1.71 17.58
C ILE A 307 1.67 1.76 16.61
N ILE A 308 1.92 1.70 15.30
CA ILE A 308 0.86 1.72 14.28
C ILE A 308 -0.14 0.57 14.50
N MET A 309 0.34 -0.65 14.77
CA MET A 309 -0.51 -1.82 15.00
C MET A 309 -1.33 -1.67 16.29
N LYS A 310 -0.71 -1.23 17.40
CA LYS A 310 -1.44 -0.97 18.64
C LYS A 310 -2.50 0.12 18.47
N THR A 311 -2.18 1.18 17.73
CA THR A 311 -3.14 2.23 17.40
C THR A 311 -4.29 1.70 16.56
N ALA A 312 -4.01 0.87 15.54
CA ALA A 312 -5.03 0.22 14.72
C ALA A 312 -5.96 -0.69 15.54
N ILE A 313 -5.43 -1.46 16.48
CA ILE A 313 -6.23 -2.29 17.40
C ILE A 313 -7.06 -1.42 18.35
N GLY A 314 -6.49 -0.32 18.85
CA GLY A 314 -7.20 0.67 19.67
C GLY A 314 -8.31 1.42 18.93
N PHE A 315 -8.36 1.38 17.60
CA PHE A 315 -9.53 1.85 16.84
C PHE A 315 -10.69 0.84 16.86
N MET A 316 -10.41 -0.45 17.06
CA MET A 316 -11.42 -1.51 17.10
C MET A 316 -11.97 -1.75 18.52
N ILE A 317 -11.23 -1.33 19.55
CA ILE A 317 -11.61 -1.44 20.96
C ILE A 317 -11.74 -0.02 21.53
N PRO A 318 -12.92 0.43 21.96
CA PRO A 318 -13.10 1.80 22.47
C PRO A 318 -12.16 2.09 23.64
N ASP A 319 -11.22 3.01 23.44
CA ASP A 319 -10.31 3.44 24.49
C ASP A 319 -11.07 4.29 25.53
N LYS A 320 -11.08 3.85 26.79
CA LYS A 320 -11.77 4.54 27.90
C LYS A 320 -11.18 5.93 28.19
N GLN A 321 -9.97 6.21 27.71
CA GLN A 321 -9.26 7.49 27.88
C GLN A 321 -9.33 8.40 26.64
N ALA A 322 -9.94 7.94 25.54
CA ALA A 322 -10.26 8.79 24.40
C ALA A 322 -11.56 9.56 24.70
N TYR A 323 -11.52 10.89 24.53
CA TYR A 323 -12.63 11.80 24.85
C TYR A 323 -13.65 11.93 23.73
#